data_AF-A0A1W9VHL8-F1
#
_entry.id   AF-A0A1W9VHL8-F1
#
_cell.length_a   1.000
_cell.length_b   1.000
_cell.length_c   1.000
_cell.angle_alpha   90.00
_cell.angle_beta   90.00
_cell.angle_gamma   90.00
#
_symmetry.space_group_name_H-M   'P 1'
#
loop_
_entity.id
_entity.type
_entity.pdbx_description
1 polymer ?
#
loop_
_entity_poly.entity_id
_entity_poly.type
_entity_poly.pdbx_seq_one_letter_code
_entity_poly.pdbx_strand_id
1 'polypeptide(L)'
;QSLTTGSAYYFSDHNGYELSGSFAPIDYSLIKSNGDTLRDLGSTWGSVELKETYKISLTKPMLVGSEPLTKDNNIKYSGRIELSPVSLEVGGSVTLTPIAFLEFTLGSTVATGWHALVFLGLGLNNVENELPPSDSFQGVLSQSWVTGTFQFDTAALLSGDTTWKHIVLLTSHTIKYRNFSAANKNDPWFFQGSAGDDFNGFRYHHTTLLGYQMPLILNTAGILVETQQNIGSVATMSTMENGGWGSDFTKIRLGGLFYLKFNEQHSLTIIPQIATRVRYSDDSVKELYFANRIYSKKCP
;
A
#
# COMPACT_ATOMS: atom_id res chain seq x y z
N GLN A 1 23.48 -9.23 -9.38
CA GLN A 1 22.35 -8.54 -10.03
C GLN A 1 21.18 -9.51 -9.98
N SER A 2 19.98 -9.05 -9.64
CA SER A 2 18.77 -9.88 -9.67
C SER A 2 17.70 -9.22 -10.53
N LEU A 3 17.00 -10.04 -11.31
CA LEU A 3 15.79 -9.67 -12.04
C LEU A 3 14.62 -10.39 -11.40
N THR A 4 13.59 -9.64 -11.02
CA THR A 4 12.33 -10.20 -10.53
C THR A 4 11.20 -9.68 -11.39
N THR A 5 10.40 -10.61 -11.92
CA THR A 5 9.12 -10.32 -12.57
C THR A 5 8.01 -10.76 -11.62
N GLY A 6 6.95 -9.96 -11.53
CA GLY A 6 5.76 -10.29 -10.76
C GLY A 6 4.52 -9.85 -11.51
N SER A 7 3.53 -10.75 -11.54
CA SER A 7 2.18 -10.43 -11.98
C SER A 7 1.26 -10.46 -10.76
N ALA A 8 0.40 -9.47 -10.62
CA ALA A 8 -0.58 -9.42 -9.55
C ALA A 8 -1.98 -9.25 -10.12
N TYR A 9 -2.92 -10.00 -9.55
CA TYR A 9 -4.36 -9.88 -9.76
C TYR A 9 -5.03 -9.70 -8.41
N TYR A 10 -5.72 -8.58 -8.18
CA TYR A 10 -6.41 -8.30 -6.93
C TYR A 10 -7.67 -7.44 -7.13
N PHE A 11 -8.56 -7.50 -6.14
CA PHE A 11 -9.72 -6.61 -6.03
C PHE A 11 -9.32 -5.38 -5.19
N SER A 12 -9.68 -4.18 -5.66
CA SER A 12 -9.40 -2.84 -5.09
C SER A 12 -8.94 -2.78 -3.62
N ASP A 13 -7.68 -2.36 -3.37
CA ASP A 13 -7.19 -1.46 -2.29
C ASP A 13 -5.65 -1.61 -2.12
N HIS A 14 -4.88 -0.58 -2.48
CA HIS A 14 -3.44 -0.68 -2.80
C HIS A 14 -2.45 -0.58 -1.63
N ASN A 15 -2.90 -0.58 -0.37
CA ASN A 15 -1.98 -0.34 0.74
C ASN A 15 -1.79 -1.65 1.50
N GLY A 16 -0.62 -2.26 1.26
CA GLY A 16 -0.20 -3.56 1.78
C GLY A 16 0.98 -4.20 1.05
N TYR A 17 1.34 -3.69 -0.13
CA TYR A 17 2.31 -4.34 -1.01
C TYR A 17 3.73 -3.72 -1.03
N GLU A 18 4.08 -2.85 -0.07
CA GLU A 18 5.49 -2.40 0.07
C GLU A 18 6.39 -3.41 0.82
N LEU A 19 5.88 -4.61 1.14
CA LEU A 19 6.70 -5.74 1.55
C LEU A 19 7.11 -6.54 0.30
N SER A 20 8.38 -6.49 -0.07
CA SER A 20 8.90 -7.28 -1.19
C SER A 20 8.80 -8.79 -0.90
N GLY A 21 7.75 -9.45 -1.40
CA GLY A 21 7.56 -10.91 -1.36
C GLY A 21 6.19 -11.32 -1.94
N SER A 22 6.21 -12.01 -3.08
CA SER A 22 5.12 -12.26 -4.06
C SER A 22 3.86 -12.97 -3.56
N PHE A 23 2.62 -12.41 -3.61
CA PHE A 23 1.35 -13.17 -3.38
C PHE A 23 0.07 -12.67 -4.06
N ALA A 24 -0.77 -13.62 -4.51
CA ALA A 24 -2.06 -13.42 -5.19
C ALA A 24 -3.25 -14.14 -4.46
N PRO A 25 -4.50 -13.61 -4.45
CA PRO A 25 -5.63 -14.17 -3.70
C PRO A 25 -6.79 -14.82 -4.50
N ILE A 26 -7.71 -15.41 -3.73
CA ILE A 26 -8.69 -16.49 -3.98
C ILE A 26 -10.13 -15.97 -4.29
N ASP A 27 -10.93 -16.83 -4.93
CA ASP A 27 -12.35 -16.75 -5.29
C ASP A 27 -13.35 -16.76 -4.11
N TYR A 28 -14.43 -15.99 -4.20
CA TYR A 28 -15.56 -16.05 -3.24
C TYR A 28 -16.92 -15.97 -3.95
N SER A 29 -17.72 -17.02 -3.81
CA SER A 29 -19.16 -17.00 -4.08
C SER A 29 -19.95 -16.33 -2.94
N LEU A 30 -21.00 -15.58 -3.30
CA LEU A 30 -21.82 -14.72 -2.43
C LEU A 30 -22.63 -15.48 -1.35
N ILE A 31 -22.68 -14.94 -0.13
CA ILE A 31 -23.72 -15.23 0.87
C ILE A 31 -24.80 -14.15 0.76
N LYS A 32 -26.07 -14.55 0.51
CA LYS A 32 -27.22 -13.62 0.53
C LYS A 32 -27.72 -13.42 1.96
N SER A 33 -27.81 -12.17 2.40
CA SER A 33 -28.55 -11.78 3.60
C SER A 33 -29.86 -11.10 3.20
N ASN A 34 -30.98 -11.55 3.78
CA ASN A 34 -32.29 -10.92 3.63
C ASN A 34 -32.48 -9.88 4.75
N GLY A 35 -32.55 -8.60 4.36
CA GLY A 35 -33.02 -7.52 5.23
C GLY A 35 -31.93 -6.57 5.71
N ASP A 36 -31.46 -5.69 4.82
CA ASP A 36 -30.99 -4.37 5.22
C ASP A 36 -31.25 -3.40 4.07
N THR A 37 -31.98 -2.32 4.34
CA THR A 37 -32.40 -1.34 3.35
C THR A 37 -31.21 -0.49 2.91
N LEU A 38 -30.72 -0.76 1.71
CA LEU A 38 -30.01 0.17 0.82
C LEU A 38 -28.73 0.80 1.41
N ARG A 39 -27.78 -0.04 1.81
CA ARG A 39 -26.36 0.31 1.61
C ARG A 39 -26.06 0.13 0.13
N ASP A 40 -25.89 1.23 -0.59
CA ASP A 40 -25.16 1.21 -1.85
C ASP A 40 -23.71 0.84 -1.53
N LEU A 41 -23.41 -0.45 -1.63
CA LEU A 41 -22.06 -0.97 -1.67
C LEU A 41 -21.54 -0.64 -3.06
N GLY A 42 -21.06 0.60 -3.24
CA GLY A 42 -20.57 1.13 -4.51
C GLY A 42 -19.86 0.05 -5.33
N SER A 43 -20.32 -0.13 -6.58
CA SER A 43 -20.03 -1.23 -7.50
C SER A 43 -19.64 -2.55 -6.82
N THR A 44 -20.55 -3.51 -6.79
CA THR A 44 -20.35 -4.92 -6.37
C THR A 44 -19.24 -5.68 -7.13
N TRP A 45 -18.55 -5.01 -8.03
CA TRP A 45 -17.27 -5.40 -8.59
C TRP A 45 -16.24 -4.43 -8.02
N GLY A 46 -15.48 -4.85 -7.00
CA GLY A 46 -14.23 -4.16 -6.69
C GLY A 46 -13.37 -4.08 -7.95
N SER A 47 -12.59 -3.02 -8.13
CA SER A 47 -11.76 -2.87 -9.33
C SER A 47 -10.88 -4.11 -9.51
N VAL A 48 -10.97 -4.72 -10.69
CA VAL A 48 -10.06 -5.78 -11.10
C VAL A 48 -8.78 -5.12 -11.55
N GLU A 49 -7.66 -5.52 -10.93
CA GLU A 49 -6.37 -4.92 -11.22
C GLU A 49 -5.40 -5.95 -11.76
N LEU A 50 -4.84 -5.65 -12.93
CA LEU A 50 -3.76 -6.41 -13.53
C LEU A 50 -2.52 -5.54 -13.56
N LYS A 51 -1.44 -6.02 -12.94
CA LYS A 51 -0.15 -5.34 -12.95
C LYS A 51 0.97 -6.27 -13.29
N GLU A 52 1.87 -5.79 -14.13
CA GLU A 52 3.16 -6.39 -14.42
C GLU A 52 4.26 -5.49 -13.88
N THR A 53 5.07 -6.03 -12.98
CA THR A 53 6.17 -5.30 -12.35
C THR A 53 7.49 -5.98 -12.70
N TYR A 54 8.40 -5.19 -13.27
CA TYR A 54 9.78 -5.56 -13.54
C TYR A 54 10.70 -4.83 -12.59
N LYS A 55 11.47 -5.56 -11.79
CA LYS A 55 12.43 -4.99 -10.84
C LYS A 55 13.83 -5.50 -11.13
N ILE A 56 14.76 -4.57 -11.24
CA ILE A 56 16.20 -4.86 -11.27
C ILE A 56 16.83 -4.36 -9.98
N SER A 57 17.73 -5.15 -9.40
CA SER A 57 18.46 -4.74 -8.20
C SER A 57 19.96 -5.05 -8.29
N LEU A 58 20.74 -4.09 -7.78
CA LEU A 58 22.19 -4.20 -7.61
C LEU A 58 22.53 -3.91 -6.14
N THR A 59 23.07 -4.91 -5.46
CA THR A 59 23.57 -4.77 -4.08
C THR A 59 25.09 -4.68 -4.10
N LYS A 60 25.64 -3.77 -3.29
CA LYS A 60 27.08 -3.60 -3.08
C LYS A 60 27.38 -3.58 -1.57
N PRO A 61 28.46 -4.23 -1.11
CA PRO A 61 28.91 -4.09 0.27
C PRO A 61 29.22 -2.63 0.59
N MET A 62 28.77 -2.15 1.76
CA MET A 62 29.01 -0.77 2.23
C MET A 62 28.86 -0.74 3.74
N LEU A 63 29.71 0.01 4.45
CA LEU A 63 29.74 0.04 5.93
C LEU A 63 29.98 -1.34 6.57
N VAL A 64 30.70 -2.23 5.88
CA VAL A 64 30.97 -3.60 6.36
C VAL A 64 31.95 -3.57 7.54
N GLY A 65 31.54 -4.13 8.67
CA GLY A 65 32.39 -4.33 9.85
C GLY A 65 32.80 -5.79 10.07
N SER A 66 33.62 -6.03 11.08
CA SER A 66 34.02 -7.39 11.52
C SER A 66 32.97 -8.08 12.37
N GLU A 67 32.01 -7.32 12.92
CA GLU A 67 31.05 -7.82 13.90
C GLU A 67 29.84 -8.51 13.24
N PRO A 68 29.18 -9.47 13.92
CA PRO A 68 28.04 -10.21 13.36
C PRO A 68 26.89 -9.35 12.84
N LEU A 69 26.67 -8.16 13.42
CA LEU A 69 25.58 -7.26 13.04
C LEU A 69 25.94 -6.32 11.87
N THR A 70 27.22 -6.21 11.50
CA THR A 70 27.72 -5.26 10.49
C THR A 70 28.45 -5.93 9.34
N LYS A 71 28.74 -7.23 9.43
CA LYS A 71 29.43 -8.00 8.38
C LYS A 71 28.68 -8.07 7.03
N ASP A 72 27.35 -7.94 7.07
CA ASP A 72 26.48 -8.04 5.89
C ASP A 72 25.87 -6.69 5.48
N ASN A 73 26.41 -5.58 6.03
CA ASN A 73 25.98 -4.24 5.69
C ASN A 73 26.19 -3.95 4.20
N ASN A 74 25.21 -3.27 3.62
CA ASN A 74 25.18 -3.08 2.19
C ASN A 74 24.40 -1.83 1.78
N ILE A 75 24.58 -1.47 0.51
CA ILE A 75 23.75 -0.53 -0.21
C ILE A 75 23.14 -1.24 -1.41
N LYS A 76 21.83 -1.08 -1.59
CA LYS A 76 21.06 -1.69 -2.67
C LYS A 76 20.42 -0.61 -3.52
N TYR A 77 20.72 -0.65 -4.81
CA TYR A 77 20.06 0.14 -5.83
C TYR A 77 18.97 -0.70 -6.49
N SER A 78 17.78 -0.16 -6.64
CA SER A 78 16.68 -0.81 -7.34
C SER A 78 16.11 0.09 -8.41
N GLY A 79 15.85 -0.47 -9.59
CA GLY A 79 14.99 0.13 -10.62
C GLY A 79 13.72 -0.68 -10.75
N ARG A 80 12.58 -0.02 -11.00
CA ARG A 80 11.28 -0.65 -11.19
C ARG A 80 10.57 -0.03 -12.39
N ILE A 81 9.91 -0.88 -13.16
CA ILE A 81 8.90 -0.51 -14.14
C ILE A 81 7.63 -1.27 -13.77
N GLU A 82 6.50 -0.58 -13.70
CA GLU A 82 5.18 -1.17 -13.51
C GLU A 82 4.28 -0.77 -14.68
N LEU A 83 3.63 -1.77 -15.25
CA LEU A 83 2.66 -1.64 -16.32
C LEU A 83 1.31 -2.17 -15.85
N SER A 84 0.25 -1.41 -16.11
CA SER A 84 -1.13 -1.85 -15.96
C SER A 84 -1.91 -1.54 -17.24
N PRO A 85 -3.14 -2.06 -17.42
CA PRO A 85 -4.00 -1.70 -18.54
C PRO A 85 -4.27 -0.20 -18.69
N VAL A 86 -4.05 0.60 -17.65
CA VAL A 86 -4.38 2.04 -17.60
C VAL A 86 -3.22 2.93 -17.16
N SER A 87 -2.01 2.39 -16.98
CA SER A 87 -0.89 3.18 -16.48
C SER A 87 0.48 2.61 -16.80
N LEU A 88 1.47 3.49 -16.83
CA LEU A 88 2.89 3.17 -16.77
C LEU A 88 3.51 3.94 -15.60
N GLU A 89 4.23 3.23 -14.74
CA GLU A 89 5.04 3.81 -13.68
C GLU A 89 6.49 3.34 -13.83
N VAL A 90 7.43 4.26 -13.68
CA VAL A 90 8.86 3.95 -13.61
C VAL A 90 9.45 4.60 -12.39
N GLY A 91 10.42 3.95 -11.76
CA GLY A 91 11.05 4.52 -10.58
C GLY A 91 12.29 3.78 -10.14
N GLY A 92 12.86 4.27 -9.06
CA GLY A 92 14.01 3.66 -8.44
C GLY A 92 14.11 3.97 -6.96
N SER A 93 14.94 3.21 -6.28
CA SER A 93 15.23 3.40 -4.86
C SER A 93 16.67 3.05 -4.52
N VAL A 94 17.14 3.66 -3.44
CA VAL A 94 18.40 3.34 -2.78
C VAL A 94 18.06 2.93 -1.36
N THR A 95 18.49 1.72 -0.98
CA THR A 95 18.33 1.18 0.37
C THR A 95 19.70 1.02 1.01
N LEU A 96 19.90 1.63 2.17
CA LEU A 96 21.09 1.49 3.00
C LEU A 96 20.75 0.60 4.19
N THR A 97 21.54 -0.45 4.40
CA THR A 97 21.47 -1.34 5.57
C THR A 97 22.75 -1.11 6.40
N PRO A 98 22.76 -0.12 7.32
CA PRO A 98 23.95 0.20 8.12
C PRO A 98 24.16 -0.75 9.30
N ILE A 99 23.17 -1.57 9.64
CA ILE A 99 23.24 -2.65 10.63
C ILE A 99 22.13 -3.66 10.32
N ALA A 100 22.31 -4.94 10.65
CA ALA A 100 21.44 -6.05 10.24
C ALA A 100 19.94 -5.90 10.57
N PHE A 101 19.59 -5.09 11.58
CA PHE A 101 18.22 -4.86 12.02
C PHE A 101 17.59 -3.55 11.51
N LEU A 102 18.30 -2.77 10.69
CA LEU A 102 17.86 -1.44 10.29
C LEU A 102 18.10 -1.20 8.80
N GLU A 103 17.09 -0.71 8.11
CA GLU A 103 17.18 -0.27 6.72
C GLU A 103 16.61 1.13 6.53
N PHE A 104 17.26 1.92 5.70
CA PHE A 104 16.77 3.21 5.23
C PHE A 104 16.61 3.17 3.73
N THR A 105 15.41 3.45 3.24
CA THR A 105 15.13 3.51 1.80
C THR A 105 14.72 4.92 1.40
N LEU A 106 15.36 5.45 0.36
CA LEU A 106 14.92 6.64 -0.36
C LEU A 106 14.50 6.19 -1.76
N GLY A 107 13.32 6.61 -2.22
CA GLY A 107 12.84 6.25 -3.54
C GLY A 107 12.02 7.33 -4.20
N SER A 108 11.89 7.22 -5.52
CA SER A 108 11.03 8.08 -6.32
C SER A 108 10.49 7.33 -7.55
N THR A 109 9.28 7.69 -7.94
CA THR A 109 8.61 7.22 -9.16
C THR A 109 8.05 8.40 -9.94
N VAL A 110 7.93 8.19 -11.25
CA VAL A 110 7.10 8.99 -12.14
C VAL A 110 6.15 8.04 -12.86
N ALA A 111 4.90 8.44 -12.98
CA ALA A 111 3.85 7.66 -13.58
C ALA A 111 2.96 8.52 -14.47
N THR A 112 2.34 7.89 -15.45
CA THR A 112 1.25 8.46 -16.22
C THR A 112 0.15 7.42 -16.40
N GLY A 113 -1.04 7.86 -16.78
CA GLY A 113 -2.19 7.00 -16.93
C GLY A 113 -3.10 7.42 -18.08
N TRP A 114 -3.84 6.45 -18.58
CA TRP A 114 -4.82 6.61 -19.64
C TRP A 114 -6.10 5.89 -19.28
N HIS A 115 -7.17 6.22 -20.00
CA HIS A 115 -8.47 5.60 -19.84
C HIS A 115 -8.60 4.45 -20.84
N ALA A 116 -8.99 3.27 -20.35
CA ALA A 116 -9.21 2.11 -21.20
C ALA A 116 -10.46 1.37 -20.73
N LEU A 117 -11.42 1.16 -21.65
CA LEU A 117 -12.72 0.56 -21.36
C LEU A 117 -13.43 1.31 -20.22
N VAL A 118 -13.65 0.65 -19.08
CA VAL A 118 -14.29 1.22 -17.87
C VAL A 118 -13.27 1.60 -16.79
N PHE A 119 -11.96 1.46 -17.08
CA PHE A 119 -10.89 1.65 -16.11
C PHE A 119 -10.28 3.05 -16.23
N LEU A 120 -10.12 3.71 -15.09
CA LEU A 120 -9.56 5.05 -14.99
C LEU A 120 -8.09 5.02 -14.55
N GLY A 121 -7.21 5.63 -15.35
CA GLY A 121 -5.76 5.61 -15.16
C GLY A 121 -5.22 6.72 -14.26
N LEU A 122 -5.15 7.95 -14.77
CA LEU A 122 -4.70 9.13 -14.04
C LEU A 122 -5.50 10.35 -14.52
N GLY A 123 -6.10 11.10 -13.61
CA GLY A 123 -6.89 12.28 -13.97
C GLY A 123 -7.37 13.07 -12.77
N LEU A 124 -7.90 14.26 -13.05
CA LEU A 124 -8.55 15.13 -12.05
C LEU A 124 -9.93 14.59 -11.67
N ASN A 125 -10.29 14.77 -10.40
CA ASN A 125 -11.63 14.49 -9.88
C ASN A 125 -12.36 15.79 -9.54
N ASN A 126 -12.39 16.74 -10.48
CA ASN A 126 -12.85 18.11 -10.24
C ASN A 126 -14.29 18.38 -10.71
N VAL A 127 -15.08 17.35 -10.99
CA VAL A 127 -16.46 17.51 -11.48
C VAL A 127 -17.45 17.08 -10.41
N GLU A 128 -18.26 18.04 -9.94
CA GLU A 128 -19.34 17.77 -9.00
C GLU A 128 -20.47 17.02 -9.72
N ASN A 129 -20.88 15.87 -9.16
CA ASN A 129 -22.04 15.08 -9.62
C ASN A 129 -21.95 14.47 -11.03
N GLU A 130 -20.76 14.40 -11.63
CA GLU A 130 -20.53 13.69 -12.89
C GLU A 130 -19.41 12.66 -12.74
N LEU A 131 -19.32 11.74 -13.70
CA LEU A 131 -18.15 10.85 -13.78
C LEU A 131 -16.91 11.70 -14.12
N PRO A 132 -15.75 11.38 -13.53
CA PRO A 132 -14.53 12.12 -13.84
C PRO A 132 -14.22 12.10 -15.35
N PRO A 133 -13.64 13.19 -15.90
CA PRO A 133 -13.33 13.27 -17.32
C PRO A 133 -12.43 12.12 -17.76
N SER A 134 -12.78 11.43 -18.84
CA SER A 134 -12.03 10.29 -19.38
C SER A 134 -10.78 10.70 -20.18
N ASP A 135 -10.21 11.88 -19.92
CA ASP A 135 -9.06 12.36 -20.67
C ASP A 135 -7.81 11.58 -20.27
N SER A 136 -7.09 11.06 -21.26
CA SER A 136 -5.87 10.27 -21.04
C SER A 136 -4.64 11.17 -21.03
N PHE A 137 -3.60 10.78 -20.30
CA PHE A 137 -2.31 11.49 -20.27
C PHE A 137 -2.42 12.96 -19.84
N GLN A 138 -3.34 13.27 -18.92
CA GLN A 138 -3.56 14.64 -18.42
C GLN A 138 -2.33 15.23 -17.70
N GLY A 139 -1.36 14.40 -17.32
CA GLY A 139 -0.10 14.84 -16.76
C GLY A 139 0.75 13.70 -16.24
N VAL A 140 1.65 14.04 -15.31
CA VAL A 140 2.59 13.12 -14.67
C VAL A 140 2.32 13.12 -13.17
N LEU A 141 2.16 11.92 -12.61
CA LEU A 141 2.22 11.68 -11.18
C LEU A 141 3.69 11.46 -10.79
N SER A 142 4.24 12.30 -9.94
CA SER A 142 5.53 12.08 -9.29
C SER A 142 5.32 11.68 -7.83
N GLN A 143 6.11 10.73 -7.36
CA GLN A 143 6.13 10.34 -5.96
C GLN A 143 7.57 10.24 -5.48
N SER A 144 7.79 10.67 -4.24
CA SER A 144 9.08 10.50 -3.56
C SER A 144 8.81 10.08 -2.14
N TRP A 145 9.63 9.18 -1.60
CA TRP A 145 9.42 8.67 -0.25
C TRP A 145 10.72 8.36 0.45
N VAL A 146 10.66 8.44 1.78
CA VAL A 146 11.68 7.93 2.69
C VAL A 146 11.03 6.90 3.61
N THR A 147 11.71 5.78 3.81
CA THR A 147 11.27 4.68 4.67
C THR A 147 12.37 4.30 5.63
N GLY A 148 12.04 4.19 6.91
CA GLY A 148 12.86 3.51 7.91
C GLY A 148 12.22 2.17 8.28
N THR A 149 12.97 1.08 8.19
CA THR A 149 12.52 -0.26 8.57
C THR A 149 13.39 -0.80 9.68
N PHE A 150 12.77 -1.18 10.79
CA PHE A 150 13.40 -1.96 11.85
C PHE A 150 12.93 -3.41 11.77
N GLN A 151 13.87 -4.34 11.86
CA GLN A 151 13.59 -5.77 11.80
C GLN A 151 14.34 -6.51 12.90
N PHE A 152 13.69 -7.45 13.56
CA PHE A 152 14.28 -8.21 14.65
C PHE A 152 13.78 -9.66 14.63
N ASP A 153 14.70 -10.61 14.77
CA ASP A 153 14.39 -12.03 14.94
C ASP A 153 14.99 -12.50 16.27
N THR A 154 14.16 -13.07 17.14
CA THR A 154 14.61 -13.63 18.43
C THR A 154 15.63 -14.74 18.29
N ALA A 155 15.69 -15.43 17.14
CA ALA A 155 16.73 -16.43 16.88
C ALA A 155 18.15 -15.84 16.88
N ALA A 156 18.30 -14.53 16.63
CA ALA A 156 19.60 -13.86 16.72
C ALA A 156 20.15 -13.80 18.16
N LEU A 157 19.31 -13.99 19.19
CA LEU A 157 19.71 -13.95 20.60
C LEU A 157 20.02 -15.33 21.20
N LEU A 158 19.72 -16.42 20.49
CA LEU A 158 19.71 -17.77 21.06
C LEU A 158 20.80 -18.65 20.42
N SER A 159 21.58 -19.33 21.25
CA SER A 159 22.52 -20.36 20.81
C SER A 159 21.87 -21.75 20.83
N GLY A 160 22.17 -22.59 19.83
CA GLY A 160 21.67 -23.97 19.72
C GLY A 160 20.57 -24.15 18.66
N ASP A 161 19.80 -25.24 18.77
CA ASP A 161 18.71 -25.55 17.83
C ASP A 161 17.53 -24.59 18.02
N THR A 162 17.32 -23.71 17.04
CA THR A 162 16.30 -22.65 17.02
C THR A 162 15.06 -23.03 16.23
N THR A 163 14.90 -24.29 15.83
CA THR A 163 13.88 -24.78 14.88
C THR A 163 12.45 -24.27 15.15
N TRP A 164 12.10 -23.85 16.38
CA TRP A 164 10.79 -23.29 16.75
C TRP A 164 10.85 -21.94 17.51
N LYS A 165 11.89 -21.11 17.37
CA LYS A 165 12.08 -19.89 18.21
C LYS A 165 12.32 -18.60 17.44
N HIS A 166 11.51 -18.37 16.40
CA HIS A 166 11.64 -17.21 15.53
C HIS A 166 10.41 -16.30 15.67
N ILE A 167 10.39 -15.46 16.71
CA ILE A 167 9.49 -14.31 16.72
C ILE A 167 10.17 -13.24 15.88
N VAL A 168 9.51 -12.86 14.78
CA VAL A 168 9.97 -11.85 13.85
C VAL A 168 9.13 -10.61 14.05
N LEU A 169 9.79 -9.51 14.36
CA LEU A 169 9.20 -8.18 14.33
C LEU A 169 9.74 -7.46 13.11
N LEU A 170 8.86 -6.87 12.31
CA LEU A 170 9.23 -5.92 11.27
C LEU A 170 8.33 -4.71 11.41
N THR A 171 8.91 -3.51 11.45
CA THR A 171 8.14 -2.27 11.44
C THR A 171 8.76 -1.27 10.47
N SER A 172 7.95 -0.76 9.56
CA SER A 172 8.33 0.17 8.51
C SER A 172 7.52 1.45 8.61
N HIS A 173 8.22 2.58 8.57
CA HIS A 173 7.64 3.92 8.66
C HIS A 173 8.03 4.69 7.41
N THR A 174 7.04 5.05 6.59
CA THR A 174 7.23 5.70 5.30
C THR A 174 6.56 7.07 5.31
N ILE A 175 7.31 8.12 4.94
CA ILE A 175 6.76 9.42 4.56
C ILE A 175 6.87 9.54 3.04
N LYS A 176 5.74 9.79 2.38
CA LYS A 176 5.63 9.87 0.93
C LYS A 176 5.03 11.21 0.52
N TYR A 177 5.66 11.90 -0.41
CA TYR A 177 5.08 13.03 -1.12
C TYR A 177 4.54 12.56 -2.47
N ARG A 178 3.32 12.96 -2.82
CA ARG A 178 2.71 12.71 -4.14
C ARG A 178 2.38 14.04 -4.79
N ASN A 179 2.67 14.17 -6.07
CA ASN A 179 2.31 15.35 -6.86
C ASN A 179 1.87 14.94 -8.26
N PHE A 180 0.62 15.26 -8.59
CA PHE A 180 0.11 15.21 -9.94
C PHE A 180 0.23 16.60 -10.57
N SER A 181 0.92 16.69 -11.71
CA SER A 181 1.28 17.95 -12.36
C SER A 181 0.09 18.78 -12.85
N ALA A 182 -1.05 18.14 -13.11
CA ALA A 182 -2.26 18.81 -13.58
C ALA A 182 -3.17 19.28 -12.42
N ALA A 183 -2.91 18.82 -11.20
CA ALA A 183 -3.72 19.18 -10.04
C ALA A 183 -3.17 20.44 -9.34
N ASN A 184 -4.03 21.43 -9.12
CA ASN A 184 -3.73 22.52 -8.20
C ASN A 184 -3.77 22.02 -6.75
N LYS A 185 -3.46 22.91 -5.79
CA LYS A 185 -3.32 22.58 -4.36
C LYS A 185 -4.54 21.84 -3.77
N ASN A 186 -5.74 22.21 -4.21
CA ASN A 186 -7.00 21.70 -3.67
C ASN A 186 -7.77 20.86 -4.69
N ASP A 187 -7.13 20.50 -5.81
CA ASP A 187 -7.78 19.67 -6.81
C ASP A 187 -7.56 18.20 -6.42
N PRO A 188 -8.64 17.45 -6.14
CA PRO A 188 -8.51 16.03 -5.96
C PRO A 188 -8.28 15.35 -7.30
N TRP A 189 -7.65 14.19 -7.25
CA TRP A 189 -7.33 13.38 -8.41
C TRP A 189 -7.40 11.90 -8.08
N PHE A 190 -7.35 11.05 -9.10
CA PHE A 190 -7.30 9.60 -8.97
C PHE A 190 -6.09 9.03 -9.70
N PHE A 191 -5.64 7.86 -9.24
CA PHE A 191 -4.65 7.04 -9.94
C PHE A 191 -5.01 5.57 -9.80
N GLN A 192 -5.01 4.82 -10.91
CA GLN A 192 -5.29 3.38 -10.99
C GLN A 192 -6.56 2.96 -10.23
N GLY A 193 -7.70 3.61 -10.49
CA GLY A 193 -8.97 3.25 -9.84
C GLY A 193 -9.07 3.59 -8.35
N SER A 194 -8.20 4.48 -7.82
CA SER A 194 -8.44 5.10 -6.52
C SER A 194 -9.77 5.87 -6.51
N ALA A 195 -10.33 6.10 -5.31
CA ALA A 195 -11.65 6.71 -5.14
C ALA A 195 -11.72 8.20 -5.55
N GLY A 196 -10.63 8.75 -6.10
CA GLY A 196 -10.53 10.16 -6.47
C GLY A 196 -10.38 11.10 -5.30
N ASP A 197 -9.89 10.61 -4.16
CA ASP A 197 -9.62 11.35 -2.92
C ASP A 197 -8.11 11.61 -2.72
N ASP A 198 -7.32 11.52 -3.79
CA ASP A 198 -5.90 11.84 -3.75
C ASP A 198 -5.65 13.34 -3.93
N PHE A 199 -4.68 13.88 -3.19
CA PHE A 199 -4.26 15.28 -3.26
C PHE A 199 -2.75 15.38 -3.36
N ASN A 200 -2.28 16.51 -3.90
CA ASN A 200 -0.88 16.87 -3.84
C ASN A 200 -0.47 17.14 -2.38
N GLY A 201 0.42 16.31 -1.84
CA GLY A 201 0.76 16.39 -0.43
C GLY A 201 1.51 15.20 0.13
N PHE A 202 1.74 15.28 1.44
CA PHE A 202 2.43 14.23 2.18
C PHE A 202 1.44 13.22 2.77
N ARG A 203 1.85 11.96 2.76
CA ARG A 203 1.20 10.84 3.45
C ARG A 203 2.19 10.13 4.32
N TYR A 204 1.70 9.69 5.46
CA TYR A 204 2.41 8.79 6.33
C TYR A 204 1.80 7.41 6.20
N HIS A 205 2.65 6.42 5.98
CA HIS A 205 2.30 5.01 5.93
C HIS A 205 3.14 4.28 6.97
N HIS A 206 2.51 3.40 7.74
CA HIS A 206 3.20 2.58 8.72
C HIS A 206 2.70 1.15 8.62
N THR A 207 3.63 0.20 8.65
CA THR A 207 3.35 -1.23 8.60
C THR A 207 4.12 -1.92 9.71
N THR A 208 3.45 -2.76 10.50
CA THR A 208 4.10 -3.64 11.47
C THR A 208 3.64 -5.07 11.27
N LEU A 209 4.58 -5.99 11.18
CA LEU A 209 4.37 -7.43 11.25
C LEU A 209 4.96 -7.95 12.56
N LEU A 210 4.12 -8.62 13.34
CA LEU A 210 4.57 -9.53 14.40
C LEU A 210 4.28 -10.95 13.94
N GLY A 211 5.33 -11.67 13.58
CA GLY A 211 5.27 -13.01 13.02
C GLY A 211 5.96 -14.04 13.88
N TYR A 212 5.58 -15.30 13.67
CA TYR A 212 6.24 -16.47 14.19
C TYR A 212 6.61 -17.37 13.01
N GLN A 213 7.91 -17.65 12.86
CA GLN A 213 8.44 -18.50 11.81
C GLN A 213 8.65 -19.93 12.31
N MET A 214 8.24 -20.88 11.48
CA MET A 214 8.14 -22.31 11.75
C MET A 214 8.81 -23.13 10.64
N PRO A 215 9.27 -24.36 10.94
CA PRO A 215 9.91 -25.27 9.99
C PRO A 215 8.86 -26.14 9.27
N LEU A 216 7.67 -25.59 9.00
CA LEU A 216 6.56 -26.27 8.35
C LEU A 216 6.33 -25.66 6.96
N ILE A 217 5.46 -26.30 6.16
CA ILE A 217 4.95 -25.69 4.93
C ILE A 217 4.33 -24.32 5.25
N LEU A 218 3.53 -24.21 6.32
CA LEU A 218 3.22 -22.92 6.91
C LEU A 218 4.48 -22.38 7.61
N ASN A 219 5.29 -21.65 6.85
CA ASN A 219 6.58 -21.19 7.30
C ASN A 219 6.48 -19.96 8.19
N THR A 220 5.55 -19.04 7.97
CA THR A 220 5.34 -17.88 8.87
C THR A 220 3.87 -17.63 9.09
N ALA A 221 3.47 -17.41 10.35
CA ALA A 221 2.15 -16.91 10.71
C ALA A 221 2.30 -15.65 11.57
N GLY A 222 1.49 -14.62 11.33
CA GLY A 222 1.65 -13.35 12.05
C GLY A 222 0.45 -12.43 11.98
N ILE A 223 0.54 -11.32 12.70
CA ILE A 223 -0.42 -10.23 12.66
C ILE A 223 0.25 -9.06 11.93
N LEU A 224 -0.45 -8.54 10.94
CA LEU A 224 -0.09 -7.37 10.16
C LEU A 224 -0.98 -6.20 10.58
N VAL A 225 -0.36 -5.09 10.94
CA VAL A 225 -1.05 -3.83 11.20
C VAL A 225 -0.53 -2.81 10.22
N GLU A 226 -1.44 -2.14 9.51
CA GLU A 226 -1.09 -1.08 8.59
C GLU A 226 -1.88 0.17 8.91
N THR A 227 -1.22 1.32 8.85
CA THR A 227 -1.87 2.62 8.97
C THR A 227 -1.49 3.51 7.81
N GLN A 228 -2.44 4.32 7.37
CA GLN A 228 -2.23 5.38 6.40
C GLN A 228 -3.00 6.61 6.82
N GLN A 229 -2.35 7.77 6.71
CA GLN A 229 -3.01 9.05 6.91
C GLN A 229 -2.34 10.14 6.06
N ASN A 230 -3.11 11.16 5.71
CA ASN A 230 -2.53 12.40 5.21
C ASN A 230 -1.79 13.12 6.35
N ILE A 231 -0.75 13.88 6.01
CA ILE A 231 -0.06 14.78 6.94
C ILE A 231 0.14 16.16 6.30
N GLY A 232 0.39 17.18 7.10
CA GLY A 232 0.53 18.55 6.61
C GLY A 232 -0.80 19.14 6.12
N SER A 233 -0.76 19.91 5.03
CA SER A 233 -1.91 20.71 4.58
C SER A 233 -3.14 19.90 4.19
N VAL A 234 -2.95 18.68 3.68
CA VAL A 234 -4.08 17.81 3.30
C VAL A 234 -4.81 17.32 4.54
N ALA A 235 -4.09 16.97 5.62
CA ALA A 235 -4.71 16.50 6.86
C ALA A 235 -5.69 17.51 7.47
N THR A 236 -5.42 18.81 7.31
CA THR A 236 -6.25 19.89 7.86
C THR A 236 -7.31 20.44 6.90
N MET A 237 -7.44 19.88 5.71
CA MET A 237 -8.27 20.45 4.64
C MET A 237 -9.78 20.35 4.92
N SER A 238 -10.24 19.22 5.48
CA SER A 238 -11.64 18.93 5.78
C SER A 238 -11.72 17.88 6.89
N THR A 239 -11.47 18.33 8.12
CA THR A 239 -11.34 17.44 9.28
C THR A 239 -12.67 16.84 9.72
N MET A 240 -12.64 15.61 10.24
CA MET A 240 -13.81 14.95 10.81
C MET A 240 -14.42 15.74 11.98
N GLU A 241 -13.59 16.41 12.78
CA GLU A 241 -14.04 17.23 13.91
C GLU A 241 -15.04 18.32 13.47
N ASN A 242 -14.76 18.93 12.32
CA ASN A 242 -15.56 20.00 11.70
C ASN A 242 -16.65 19.47 10.76
N GLY A 243 -16.92 18.16 10.79
CA GLY A 243 -17.92 17.53 9.91
C GLY A 243 -17.47 17.40 8.45
N GLY A 244 -16.17 17.52 8.17
CA GLY A 244 -15.60 17.35 6.84
C GLY A 244 -15.60 15.90 6.35
N TRP A 245 -15.10 15.68 5.14
CA TRP A 245 -15.06 14.36 4.49
C TRP A 245 -14.02 13.39 5.10
N GLY A 246 -13.21 13.88 6.04
CA GLY A 246 -12.27 13.08 6.81
C GLY A 246 -10.85 13.14 6.26
N SER A 247 -10.37 14.33 5.93
CA SER A 247 -9.01 14.54 5.43
C SER A 247 -7.91 14.11 6.42
N ASP A 248 -8.26 14.13 7.71
CA ASP A 248 -7.49 13.69 8.88
C ASP A 248 -7.71 12.22 9.25
N PHE A 249 -8.49 11.46 8.48
CA PHE A 249 -8.78 10.07 8.80
C PHE A 249 -7.55 9.18 8.69
N THR A 250 -7.26 8.45 9.76
CA THR A 250 -6.27 7.36 9.75
C THR A 250 -6.96 6.07 9.36
N LYS A 251 -6.67 5.59 8.15
CA LYS A 251 -7.06 4.25 7.72
C LYS A 251 -6.19 3.23 8.42
N ILE A 252 -6.80 2.28 9.11
CA ILE A 252 -6.13 1.18 9.81
C ILE A 252 -6.56 -0.12 9.14
N ARG A 253 -5.60 -0.97 8.78
CA ARG A 253 -5.86 -2.35 8.38
C ARG A 253 -5.25 -3.30 9.39
N LEU A 254 -6.01 -4.31 9.75
CA LEU A 254 -5.56 -5.42 10.57
C LEU A 254 -5.68 -6.68 9.73
N GLY A 255 -4.60 -7.44 9.64
CA GLY A 255 -4.57 -8.68 8.89
C GLY A 255 -3.88 -9.81 9.64
N GLY A 256 -4.26 -11.03 9.31
CA GLY A 256 -3.39 -12.19 9.53
C GLY A 256 -2.43 -12.30 8.35
N LEU A 257 -1.19 -12.72 8.57
CA LEU A 257 -0.24 -13.08 7.51
C LEU A 257 0.12 -14.55 7.66
N PHE A 258 -0.04 -15.33 6.59
CA PHE A 258 0.29 -16.76 6.57
C PHE A 258 1.13 -17.08 5.34
N TYR A 259 2.45 -17.18 5.48
CA TYR A 259 3.38 -17.53 4.42
C TYR A 259 3.58 -19.04 4.35
N LEU A 260 3.11 -19.66 3.28
CA LEU A 260 3.31 -21.05 2.92
C LEU A 260 4.51 -21.19 1.98
N LYS A 261 5.52 -21.95 2.38
CA LYS A 261 6.70 -22.29 1.56
C LYS A 261 6.62 -23.74 1.12
N PHE A 262 6.31 -23.97 -0.16
CA PHE A 262 6.24 -25.33 -0.72
C PHE A 262 7.63 -25.86 -1.06
N ASN A 263 8.48 -25.00 -1.62
CA ASN A 263 9.90 -25.26 -1.89
C ASN A 263 10.65 -23.92 -2.08
N GLU A 264 11.86 -23.96 -2.63
CA GLU A 264 12.69 -22.77 -2.85
C GLU A 264 12.16 -21.81 -3.94
N GLN A 265 11.31 -22.30 -4.85
CA GLN A 265 10.83 -21.56 -6.02
C GLN A 265 9.35 -21.18 -5.91
N HIS A 266 8.58 -21.88 -5.07
CA HIS A 266 7.14 -21.74 -4.96
C HIS A 266 6.70 -21.49 -3.52
N SER A 267 5.91 -20.44 -3.35
CA SER A 267 5.29 -20.06 -2.07
C SER A 267 3.87 -19.53 -2.30
N LEU A 268 3.05 -19.47 -1.24
CA LEU A 268 1.75 -18.77 -1.18
C LEU A 268 1.65 -17.94 0.13
N THR A 269 0.98 -16.78 0.15
CA THR A 269 0.73 -15.98 1.35
C THR A 269 -0.71 -15.58 1.39
N ILE A 270 -1.20 -15.98 2.53
CA ILE A 270 -2.45 -15.74 3.19
C ILE A 270 -2.56 -14.35 3.82
N ILE A 271 -3.21 -13.33 3.25
CA ILE A 271 -3.44 -12.07 4.02
C ILE A 271 -4.92 -11.73 4.12
N PRO A 272 -5.70 -12.40 4.99
CA PRO A 272 -7.04 -11.91 5.32
C PRO A 272 -6.94 -10.58 6.07
N GLN A 273 -7.64 -9.55 5.61
CA GLN A 273 -7.60 -8.21 6.21
C GLN A 273 -8.99 -7.64 6.47
N ILE A 274 -9.07 -6.84 7.53
CA ILE A 274 -10.17 -5.93 7.80
C ILE A 274 -9.62 -4.49 7.82
N ALA A 275 -10.40 -3.54 7.33
CA ALA A 275 -9.99 -2.14 7.22
C ALA A 275 -11.02 -1.22 7.86
N THR A 276 -10.56 -0.18 8.53
CA THR A 276 -11.42 0.94 8.92
C THR A 276 -11.84 1.72 7.67
N ARG A 277 -13.05 2.31 7.73
CA ARG A 277 -13.56 3.23 6.72
C ARG A 277 -14.19 4.43 7.41
N VAL A 278 -14.13 5.59 6.76
CA VAL A 278 -14.84 6.78 7.21
C VAL A 278 -16.34 6.46 7.21
N ARG A 279 -17.03 6.82 8.28
CA ARG A 279 -18.49 6.76 8.35
C ARG A 279 -19.06 8.12 7.97
N TYR A 280 -19.86 8.14 6.91
CA TYR A 280 -20.59 9.34 6.49
C TYR A 280 -22.01 9.36 7.05
N SER A 281 -22.63 10.52 7.10
CA SER A 281 -24.05 10.67 7.46
C SER A 281 -24.94 10.06 6.37
N ASP A 282 -26.12 9.57 6.78
CA ASP A 282 -27.07 8.94 5.85
C ASP A 282 -27.50 9.88 4.72
N ASP A 283 -27.55 11.20 5.00
CA ASP A 283 -27.91 12.23 4.03
C ASP A 283 -26.81 12.51 3.00
N SER A 284 -25.54 12.23 3.31
CA SER A 284 -24.40 12.56 2.45
C SER A 284 -23.67 11.35 1.87
N VAL A 285 -23.96 10.13 2.35
CA VAL A 285 -23.27 8.91 1.90
C VAL A 285 -23.45 8.63 0.40
N LYS A 286 -24.52 9.16 -0.21
CA LYS A 286 -24.85 9.00 -1.63
C LYS A 286 -24.21 10.06 -2.53
N GLU A 287 -23.50 11.04 -1.97
CA GLU A 287 -22.78 12.04 -2.75
C GLU A 287 -21.72 11.34 -3.63
N LEU A 288 -21.81 11.59 -4.94
CA LEU A 288 -20.85 11.10 -5.93
C LEU A 288 -19.48 11.75 -5.69
N TYR A 289 -19.48 13.05 -5.41
CA TYR A 289 -18.27 13.78 -5.07
C TYR A 289 -17.94 13.60 -3.58
N PHE A 290 -16.80 12.97 -3.29
CA PHE A 290 -16.43 12.60 -1.92
C PHE A 290 -16.32 13.80 -0.98
N ALA A 291 -15.97 14.99 -1.49
CA ALA A 291 -15.78 16.17 -0.65
C ALA A 291 -17.09 16.74 -0.08
N ASN A 292 -18.24 16.37 -0.66
CA ASN A 292 -19.57 16.72 -0.15
C ASN A 292 -20.03 15.80 0.99
N ARG A 293 -19.28 14.72 1.27
CA ARG A 293 -19.64 13.76 2.31
C ARG A 293 -19.33 14.31 3.69
N ILE A 294 -20.26 14.13 4.62
CA ILE A 294 -20.19 14.67 5.98
C ILE A 294 -19.90 13.52 6.95
N TYR A 295 -18.83 13.65 7.74
CA TYR A 295 -18.50 12.66 8.77
C TYR A 295 -19.61 12.50 9.82
N SER A 296 -19.92 11.26 10.18
CA SER A 296 -20.92 10.93 11.21
C SER A 296 -20.27 10.56 12.53
N LYS A 297 -20.55 11.36 13.58
CA LYS A 297 -20.10 11.11 14.97
C LYS A 297 -20.87 10.01 15.70
N LYS A 298 -21.92 9.42 15.10
CA LYS A 298 -22.75 8.41 15.78
C LYS A 298 -22.02 7.05 15.84
N CYS A 299 -21.77 6.54 17.06
CA CYS A 299 -21.48 5.11 17.28
C CYS A 299 -22.77 4.28 17.11
N PRO A 300 -22.67 3.00 16.71
CA PRO A 300 -23.82 2.08 16.75
C PRO A 300 -24.38 1.91 18.16
#